data_AF-A0A4P9X0E6-F1
#
_entry.id   AF-A0A4P9X0E6-F1
#
_cell.length_a   1.000
_cell.length_b   1.000
_cell.length_c   1.000
_cell.angle_alpha   90.00
_cell.angle_beta   90.00
_cell.angle_gamma   90.00
#
_symmetry.space_group_name_H-M   'P 1'
#
loop_
_entity.id
_entity.type
_entity.pdbx_description
1 polymer ?
#
loop_
_entity_poly.entity_id
_entity_poly.type
_entity_poly.pdbx_seq_one_letter_code
_entity_poly.pdbx_strand_id
1 'polypeptide(L)'
;ALGTIREALDRYGREHVAFSFNGGKDCTVLLALMHEAGLLPTRRDVASMAPSAPAVSSSLTPRSGPSSASYPPLRCLYVTPEHPFPEVESFVDACADEFPLDVRRINGSMKACLAEYMAAYPEARAILIGTRRTDPFASHLTAFSMTDPSWPQIMRVQPILDWSYAEIWAFLQSRQTPFCALYASGYTSLGGIDNTVPNPALRISVRGLASRQFRPAWELEDEHLERAGR
;
A
#
# COMPACT_ATOMS: atom_id res chain seq x y z
N ALA A 1 -7.32 11.18 6.24
CA ALA A 1 -7.16 9.75 5.90
C ALA A 1 -8.47 8.97 5.83
N LEU A 2 -9.04 8.46 6.93
CA LEU A 2 -10.20 7.55 6.85
C LEU A 2 -11.43 8.14 6.14
N GLY A 3 -11.71 9.44 6.33
CA GLY A 3 -12.79 10.12 5.60
C GLY A 3 -12.61 10.05 4.09
N THR A 4 -11.40 10.30 3.59
CA THR A 4 -11.04 10.21 2.17
C THR A 4 -11.19 8.79 1.62
N ILE A 5 -10.82 7.77 2.39
CA ILE A 5 -10.97 6.37 1.98
C ILE A 5 -12.45 6.01 1.86
N ARG A 6 -13.27 6.34 2.88
CA ARG A 6 -14.72 6.08 2.87
C ARG A 6 -15.41 6.81 1.72
N GLU A 7 -15.07 8.09 1.54
CA GLU A 7 -15.60 8.88 0.42
C GLU A 7 -15.26 8.28 -0.94
N ALA A 8 -14.05 7.74 -1.13
CA ALA A 8 -13.72 7.04 -2.37
C ALA A 8 -14.56 5.76 -2.56
N LEU A 9 -14.73 4.96 -1.50
CA LEU A 9 -15.56 3.76 -1.55
C LEU A 9 -17.03 4.09 -1.82
N ASP A 10 -17.57 5.15 -1.22
CA ASP A 10 -18.94 5.61 -1.40
C ASP A 10 -19.18 6.13 -2.83
N ARG A 11 -18.21 6.88 -3.38
CA ARG A 11 -18.31 7.47 -4.72
C ARG A 11 -18.18 6.43 -5.84
N TYR A 12 -17.28 5.47 -5.68
CA TYR A 12 -16.89 4.58 -6.77
C TYR A 12 -17.42 3.16 -6.62
N GLY A 13 -17.70 2.68 -5.41
CA GLY A 13 -17.93 1.26 -5.12
C GLY A 13 -16.62 0.50 -4.91
N ARG A 14 -16.60 -0.47 -4.00
CA ARG A 14 -15.38 -1.21 -3.61
C ARG A 14 -14.74 -1.92 -4.80
N GLU A 15 -15.56 -2.51 -5.67
CA GLU A 15 -15.18 -3.24 -6.86
C GLU A 15 -14.48 -2.37 -7.93
N HIS A 16 -14.67 -1.05 -7.86
CA HIS A 16 -14.12 -0.06 -8.78
C HIS A 16 -12.94 0.72 -8.19
N VAL A 17 -12.59 0.48 -6.92
CA VAL A 17 -11.43 1.09 -6.24
C VAL A 17 -10.28 0.10 -6.20
N ALA A 18 -9.19 0.45 -6.88
CA ALA A 18 -7.91 -0.25 -6.81
C ALA A 18 -7.04 0.32 -5.67
N PHE A 19 -5.98 -0.42 -5.32
CA PHE A 19 -4.98 0.01 -4.36
C PHE A 19 -3.57 -0.06 -4.95
N SER A 20 -2.82 1.04 -4.93
CA SER A 20 -1.41 1.03 -5.31
C SER A 20 -0.58 0.58 -4.11
N PHE A 21 -0.02 -0.63 -4.18
CA PHE A 21 0.69 -1.26 -3.07
C PHE A 21 2.06 -1.75 -3.53
N ASN A 22 3.12 -1.25 -2.89
CA ASN A 22 4.52 -1.54 -3.25
C ASN A 22 5.37 -2.02 -2.07
N GLY A 23 4.76 -2.37 -0.94
CA GLY A 23 5.45 -2.79 0.28
C GLY A 23 6.17 -1.66 1.04
N GLY A 24 6.10 -0.42 0.56
CA GLY A 24 6.66 0.74 1.25
C GLY A 24 5.83 1.15 2.47
N LYS A 25 6.45 1.87 3.41
CA LYS A 25 5.83 2.33 4.67
C LYS A 25 4.52 3.09 4.45
N ASP A 26 4.44 3.93 3.42
CA ASP A 26 3.31 4.85 3.23
C ASP A 26 2.05 4.11 2.77
N CYS A 27 2.18 3.20 1.81
CA CYS A 27 1.07 2.32 1.42
C CYS A 27 0.74 1.29 2.52
N THR A 28 1.72 0.88 3.33
CA THR A 28 1.48 0.01 4.50
C THR A 28 0.58 0.70 5.53
N VAL A 29 0.78 2.01 5.78
CA VAL A 29 -0.13 2.80 6.62
C VAL A 29 -1.54 2.81 6.04
N LEU A 30 -1.71 2.97 4.73
CA LEU A 30 -3.05 2.89 4.11
C LEU A 30 -3.70 1.52 4.28
N LEU A 31 -2.94 0.44 4.09
CA LEU A 31 -3.40 -0.93 4.29
C LEU A 31 -3.89 -1.14 5.73
N ALA A 32 -3.09 -0.73 6.71
CA ALA A 32 -3.41 -0.80 8.14
C ALA A 32 -4.63 0.06 8.51
N LEU A 33 -4.73 1.29 7.99
CA LEU A 33 -5.90 2.15 8.20
C LEU A 33 -7.18 1.52 7.66
N MET A 34 -7.14 0.90 6.46
CA MET A 34 -8.29 0.18 5.91
C MET A 34 -8.68 -1.00 6.80
N HIS A 35 -7.69 -1.75 7.30
CA HIS A 35 -7.94 -2.88 8.20
C HIS A 35 -8.55 -2.44 9.54
N GLU A 36 -7.93 -1.49 10.24
CA GLU A 36 -8.40 -0.97 11.54
C GLU A 36 -9.80 -0.35 11.45
N ALA A 37 -10.14 0.23 10.29
CA ALA A 37 -11.46 0.80 10.05
C ALA A 37 -12.53 -0.22 9.66
N GLY A 38 -12.20 -1.52 9.61
CA GLY A 38 -13.10 -2.60 9.19
C GLY A 38 -13.42 -2.60 7.69
N LEU A 39 -12.65 -1.87 6.88
CA LEU A 39 -12.83 -1.77 5.43
C LEU A 39 -12.07 -2.88 4.68
N LEU A 40 -11.14 -3.55 5.35
CA LEU A 40 -10.38 -4.68 4.82
C LEU A 40 -10.27 -5.80 5.87
N PRO A 41 -11.07 -6.87 5.75
CA PRO A 41 -10.93 -8.04 6.63
C PRO A 41 -9.61 -8.78 6.34
N THR A 42 -9.12 -9.54 7.31
CA THR A 42 -8.05 -10.52 7.05
C THR A 42 -8.60 -11.73 6.29
N ARG A 43 -7.73 -12.54 5.69
CA ARG A 43 -8.14 -13.82 5.09
C ARG A 43 -8.77 -14.78 6.12
N ARG A 44 -8.32 -14.72 7.38
CA ARG A 44 -8.91 -15.50 8.47
C ARG A 44 -10.35 -15.07 8.76
N ASP A 45 -10.59 -13.76 8.80
CA ASP A 45 -11.95 -13.21 8.98
C ASP A 45 -12.86 -13.68 7.83
N VAL A 46 -12.39 -13.58 6.58
CA VAL A 46 -13.15 -14.04 5.40
C VAL A 46 -13.43 -15.55 5.47
N ALA A 47 -12.46 -16.37 5.87
CA ALA A 47 -12.65 -17.82 6.02
C ALA A 47 -13.67 -18.16 7.13
N SER A 48 -13.71 -17.39 8.21
CA SER A 48 -14.69 -17.56 9.29
C SER A 48 -16.12 -17.15 8.91
N MET A 49 -16.25 -16.22 7.95
CA MET A 49 -17.54 -15.76 7.41
C MET A 49 -18.09 -16.69 6.32
N ALA A 50 -17.28 -17.59 5.78
CA ALA A 50 -17.75 -18.54 4.78
C ALA A 50 -18.81 -19.46 5.39
N PRO A 51 -19.97 -19.67 4.74
CA PRO A 51 -20.97 -20.58 5.25
C PRO A 51 -20.34 -21.95 5.44
N SER A 52 -20.40 -22.48 6.67
CA SER A 52 -20.05 -23.86 6.96
C SER A 52 -20.82 -24.76 5.99
N ALA A 53 -20.10 -25.62 5.26
CA ALA A 53 -20.68 -26.53 4.27
C ALA A 53 -21.99 -27.13 4.80
N PRO A 54 -23.08 -27.13 4.02
CA PRO A 54 -24.34 -27.63 4.54
C PRO A 54 -24.15 -29.11 4.89
N ALA A 55 -24.39 -29.46 6.16
CA ALA A 55 -24.70 -30.84 6.50
C ALA A 55 -25.90 -31.23 5.63
N VAL A 56 -25.73 -32.28 4.84
CA VAL A 56 -26.71 -32.77 3.88
C VAL A 56 -28.07 -32.93 4.58
N SER A 57 -29.00 -32.02 4.31
CA SER A 57 -30.41 -32.19 4.66
C SER A 57 -31.25 -31.77 3.46
N SER A 58 -31.85 -32.79 2.84
CA SER A 58 -32.74 -32.70 1.71
C SER A 58 -34.06 -32.01 2.09
N SER A 59 -34.22 -30.74 1.73
CA SER A 59 -35.56 -30.14 1.56
C SER A 59 -35.50 -28.83 0.77
N LEU A 60 -36.19 -28.81 -0.36
CA LEU A 60 -36.32 -27.71 -1.31
C LEU A 60 -37.22 -26.59 -0.76
N THR A 61 -36.68 -25.38 -0.55
CA THR A 61 -37.38 -24.10 -0.82
C THR A 61 -36.35 -23.00 -1.11
N PRO A 62 -36.55 -22.11 -2.12
CA PRO A 62 -35.65 -21.00 -2.36
C PRO A 62 -36.09 -19.79 -1.52
N ARG A 63 -35.32 -19.46 -0.48
CA ARG A 63 -35.42 -18.17 0.21
C ARG A 63 -34.30 -17.26 -0.32
N SER A 64 -34.68 -16.25 -1.09
CA SER A 64 -33.86 -15.09 -1.42
C SER A 64 -33.62 -14.25 -0.16
N GLY A 65 -32.59 -14.62 0.60
CA GLY A 65 -31.95 -13.74 1.59
C GLY A 65 -30.79 -12.97 0.94
N PRO A 66 -30.35 -11.84 1.51
CA PRO A 66 -29.17 -11.14 1.00
C PRO A 66 -27.97 -12.09 1.06
N SER A 67 -27.35 -12.23 -0.11
CA SER A 67 -26.16 -13.01 -0.41
C SER A 67 -25.14 -13.02 0.74
N SER A 68 -24.58 -14.20 1.04
CA SER A 68 -23.35 -14.31 1.84
C SER A 68 -22.37 -13.25 1.36
N ALA A 69 -21.94 -12.34 2.23
CA ALA A 69 -21.05 -11.25 1.88
C ALA A 69 -19.69 -11.82 1.46
N SER A 70 -19.56 -12.15 0.19
CA SER A 70 -18.27 -12.36 -0.46
C SER A 70 -17.56 -11.02 -0.41
N TYR A 71 -16.52 -10.91 0.41
CA TYR A 71 -15.58 -9.80 0.34
C TYR A 71 -14.62 -10.11 -0.81
N PRO A 72 -14.82 -9.56 -2.02
CA PRO A 72 -13.89 -9.81 -3.10
C PRO A 72 -12.49 -9.29 -2.70
N PRO A 73 -11.43 -9.96 -3.15
CA PRO A 73 -10.07 -9.48 -2.95
C PRO A 73 -9.92 -8.03 -3.40
N LEU A 74 -9.18 -7.23 -2.62
CA LEU A 74 -8.84 -5.87 -2.99
C LEU A 74 -7.80 -5.92 -4.10
N ARG A 75 -8.16 -5.40 -5.27
CA ARG A 75 -7.25 -5.37 -6.42
C ARG A 75 -6.13 -4.38 -6.20
N CYS A 76 -4.91 -4.87 -6.36
CA CYS A 76 -3.71 -4.11 -6.09
C CYS A 76 -2.85 -4.01 -7.35
N LEU A 77 -2.37 -2.80 -7.64
CA LEU A 77 -1.32 -2.57 -8.62
C LEU A 77 0.00 -2.43 -7.87
N TYR A 78 0.95 -3.34 -8.16
CA TYR A 78 2.33 -3.20 -7.76
C TYR A 78 3.19 -2.99 -9.00
N VAL A 79 3.69 -1.77 -9.20
CA VAL A 79 4.69 -1.51 -10.24
C VAL A 79 6.08 -1.82 -9.70
N THR A 80 6.65 -2.91 -10.20
CA THR A 80 7.91 -3.45 -9.71
C THR A 80 9.09 -2.75 -10.38
N PRO A 81 10.17 -2.44 -9.64
CA PRO A 81 11.43 -2.05 -10.27
C PRO A 81 12.03 -3.23 -11.05
N GLU A 82 13.03 -2.96 -11.90
CA GLU A 82 13.73 -4.00 -12.67
C GLU A 82 14.43 -5.02 -11.75
N HIS A 83 15.09 -4.51 -10.70
CA HIS A 83 15.74 -5.33 -9.68
C HIS A 83 15.15 -5.02 -8.30
N PRO A 84 14.05 -5.69 -7.89
CA PRO A 84 13.42 -5.47 -6.60
C PRO A 84 14.25 -6.07 -5.47
N PHE A 85 14.18 -5.45 -4.29
CA PHE A 85 14.72 -6.05 -3.07
C PHE A 85 13.90 -7.29 -2.68
N PRO A 86 14.53 -8.45 -2.42
CA PRO A 86 13.83 -9.64 -1.93
C PRO A 86 13.03 -9.40 -0.65
N GLU A 87 13.51 -8.51 0.23
CA GLU A 87 12.83 -8.12 1.47
C GLU A 87 11.53 -7.35 1.22
N VAL A 88 11.45 -6.59 0.11
CA VAL A 88 10.22 -5.90 -0.28
C VAL A 88 9.24 -6.90 -0.85
N GLU A 89 9.67 -7.78 -1.75
CA GLU A 89 8.80 -8.82 -2.32
C GLU A 89 8.24 -9.74 -1.23
N SER A 90 9.10 -10.20 -0.32
CA SER A 90 8.69 -11.05 0.81
C SER A 90 7.68 -10.36 1.72
N PHE A 91 7.82 -9.04 1.91
CA PHE A 91 6.88 -8.27 2.71
C PHE A 91 5.53 -8.06 1.98
N VAL A 92 5.55 -7.83 0.67
CA VAL A 92 4.33 -7.76 -0.14
C VAL A 92 3.59 -9.09 -0.14
N ASP A 93 4.30 -10.21 -0.27
CA ASP A 93 3.71 -11.55 -0.19
C ASP A 93 3.12 -11.83 1.18
N ALA A 94 3.82 -11.49 2.27
CA ALA A 94 3.28 -11.63 3.63
C ALA A 94 1.97 -10.83 3.82
N CYS A 95 1.89 -9.62 3.26
CA CYS A 95 0.65 -8.84 3.28
C CYS A 95 -0.47 -9.49 2.43
N ALA A 96 -0.14 -10.09 1.29
CA ALA A 96 -1.11 -10.78 0.43
C ALA A 96 -1.59 -12.13 1.00
N ASP A 97 -0.80 -12.74 1.89
CA ASP A 97 -1.17 -13.92 2.67
C ASP A 97 -2.05 -13.56 3.89
N GLU A 98 -1.85 -12.38 4.47
CA GLU A 98 -2.66 -11.92 5.61
C GLU A 98 -4.00 -11.32 5.16
N PHE A 99 -3.97 -10.47 4.14
CA PHE A 99 -5.13 -9.76 3.61
C PHE A 99 -5.55 -10.34 2.26
N PRO A 100 -6.85 -10.33 1.89
CA PRO A 100 -7.31 -10.78 0.59
C PRO A 100 -6.93 -9.74 -0.49
N LEU A 101 -5.65 -9.68 -0.85
CA LEU A 101 -5.12 -8.80 -1.89
C LEU A 101 -4.96 -9.59 -3.19
N ASP A 102 -5.48 -9.05 -4.29
CA ASP A 102 -5.18 -9.51 -5.65
C ASP A 102 -4.06 -8.64 -6.22
N VAL A 103 -2.81 -9.03 -5.98
CA VAL A 103 -1.63 -8.22 -6.32
C VAL A 103 -1.17 -8.50 -7.74
N ARG A 104 -1.44 -7.55 -8.65
CA ARG A 104 -0.90 -7.56 -10.01
C ARG A 104 0.45 -6.84 -10.05
N ARG A 105 1.51 -7.62 -10.23
CA ARG A 105 2.89 -7.14 -10.42
C ARG A 105 3.15 -6.83 -11.88
N ILE A 106 3.59 -5.61 -12.18
CA ILE A 106 3.92 -5.18 -13.55
C ILE A 106 5.23 -4.42 -13.52
N ASN A 107 6.21 -4.85 -14.32
CA ASN A 107 7.47 -4.13 -14.46
C ASN A 107 7.36 -3.09 -15.59
N GLY A 108 7.93 -1.90 -15.37
CA GLY A 108 8.03 -0.86 -16.40
C GLY A 108 7.75 0.55 -15.87
N SER A 109 7.53 1.48 -16.79
CA SER A 109 7.17 2.85 -16.40
C SER A 109 5.78 2.91 -15.77
N MET A 110 5.61 3.75 -14.75
CA MET A 110 4.35 3.93 -14.04
C MET A 110 3.14 4.14 -14.99
N LYS A 111 3.34 4.93 -16.05
CA LYS A 111 2.30 5.21 -17.06
C LYS A 111 1.91 3.98 -17.87
N ALA A 112 2.90 3.19 -18.32
CA ALA A 112 2.66 1.97 -19.09
C ALA A 112 2.00 0.90 -18.22
N CYS A 113 2.48 0.70 -17.00
CA CYS A 113 1.91 -0.28 -16.08
C CYS A 113 0.48 0.08 -15.67
N LEU A 114 0.16 1.36 -15.48
CA LEU A 114 -1.22 1.78 -15.23
C LEU A 114 -2.12 1.49 -16.44
N ALA A 115 -1.62 1.70 -17.67
CA ALA A 115 -2.37 1.41 -18.89
C ALA A 115 -2.66 -0.09 -19.01
N GLU A 116 -1.66 -0.93 -18.76
CA GLU A 116 -1.82 -2.40 -18.76
C GLU A 116 -2.79 -2.85 -17.66
N TYR A 117 -2.67 -2.29 -16.45
CA TYR A 117 -3.58 -2.60 -15.35
C TYR A 117 -5.04 -2.27 -15.70
N MET A 118 -5.28 -1.07 -16.24
CA MET A 118 -6.63 -0.66 -16.63
C MET A 118 -7.17 -1.43 -17.83
N ALA A 119 -6.31 -1.95 -18.71
CA ALA A 119 -6.74 -2.87 -19.77
C ALA A 119 -7.20 -4.23 -19.21
N ALA A 120 -6.56 -4.71 -18.14
CA ALA A 120 -6.93 -5.94 -17.45
C ALA A 120 -8.18 -5.77 -16.55
N TYR A 121 -8.36 -4.57 -15.98
CA TYR A 121 -9.47 -4.21 -15.09
C TYR A 121 -10.17 -2.93 -15.59
N PRO A 122 -10.92 -2.99 -16.70
CA PRO A 122 -11.55 -1.82 -17.33
C PRO A 122 -12.60 -1.12 -16.45
N GLU A 123 -13.06 -1.78 -15.39
CA GLU A 123 -13.97 -1.24 -14.39
C GLU A 123 -13.29 -0.41 -13.30
N ALA A 124 -11.94 -0.37 -13.23
CA ALA A 124 -11.23 0.43 -12.26
C ALA A 124 -11.46 1.93 -12.52
N ARG A 125 -12.01 2.65 -11.53
CA ARG A 125 -12.36 4.08 -11.64
C ARG A 125 -11.55 4.97 -10.71
N ALA A 126 -11.07 4.42 -9.61
CA ALA A 126 -10.23 5.11 -8.65
C ALA A 126 -9.11 4.21 -8.14
N ILE A 127 -8.01 4.81 -7.69
CA ILE A 127 -6.89 4.10 -7.08
C ILE A 127 -6.41 4.84 -5.83
N LEU A 128 -6.36 4.12 -4.71
CA LEU A 128 -5.77 4.60 -3.45
C LEU A 128 -4.25 4.59 -3.59
N ILE A 129 -3.59 5.72 -3.27
CA ILE A 129 -2.13 5.87 -3.38
C ILE A 129 -1.58 6.49 -2.09
N GLY A 130 -0.48 5.91 -1.58
CA GLY A 130 0.24 6.39 -0.40
C GLY A 130 1.16 7.60 -0.65
N THR A 131 0.81 8.48 -1.58
CA THR A 131 1.60 9.70 -1.87
C THR A 131 1.39 10.74 -0.76
N ARG A 132 2.48 11.37 -0.32
CA ARG A 132 2.50 12.51 0.61
C ARG A 132 2.87 13.80 -0.10
N ARG A 133 2.54 14.96 0.48
CA ARG A 133 2.73 16.29 -0.13
C ARG A 133 4.21 16.61 -0.38
N THR A 134 5.09 16.02 0.43
CA THR A 134 6.54 16.15 0.33
C THR A 134 7.16 15.22 -0.72
N ASP A 135 6.39 14.31 -1.31
CA ASP A 135 6.88 13.47 -2.41
C ASP A 135 7.12 14.30 -3.69
N PRO A 136 8.06 13.85 -4.56
CA PRO A 136 8.30 14.50 -5.84
C PRO A 136 7.00 14.68 -6.65
N PHE A 137 6.81 15.90 -7.16
CA PHE A 137 5.66 16.30 -7.99
C PHE A 137 4.29 16.25 -7.30
N ALA A 138 4.23 16.09 -5.97
CA ALA A 138 2.95 15.95 -5.23
C ALA A 138 2.42 17.24 -4.61
N SER A 139 3.19 18.33 -4.60
CA SER A 139 2.87 19.55 -3.85
C SER A 139 1.51 20.19 -4.21
N HIS A 140 1.12 20.10 -5.48
CA HIS A 140 -0.12 20.66 -6.03
C HIS A 140 -1.32 19.71 -5.93
N LEU A 141 -1.12 18.47 -5.47
CA LEU A 141 -2.20 17.49 -5.39
C LEU A 141 -3.19 17.86 -4.28
N THR A 142 -4.42 17.41 -4.48
CA THR A 142 -5.48 17.39 -3.48
C THR A 142 -5.78 15.94 -3.11
N ALA A 143 -6.67 15.69 -2.14
CA ALA A 143 -7.07 14.33 -1.75
C ALA A 143 -7.67 13.48 -2.90
N PHE A 144 -8.21 14.13 -3.93
CA PHE A 144 -8.78 13.51 -5.13
C PHE A 144 -8.29 14.26 -6.37
N SER A 145 -7.39 13.66 -7.11
CA SER A 145 -6.80 14.26 -8.31
C SER A 145 -6.87 13.28 -9.47
N MET A 146 -7.55 13.65 -10.56
CA MET A 146 -7.45 12.87 -11.79
C MET A 146 -5.98 12.78 -12.22
N THR A 147 -5.60 11.67 -12.84
CA THR A 147 -4.32 11.57 -13.56
C THR A 147 -4.21 12.66 -14.63
N ASP A 148 -2.99 13.05 -14.97
CA ASP A 148 -2.77 14.07 -16.01
C ASP A 148 -3.37 13.63 -17.35
N PRO A 149 -3.74 14.56 -18.26
CA PRO A 149 -4.45 14.23 -19.50
C PRO A 149 -3.75 13.20 -20.40
N SER A 150 -2.41 13.12 -20.34
CA SER A 150 -1.65 12.17 -21.16
C SER A 150 -1.66 10.74 -20.62
N TRP A 151 -2.13 10.52 -19.38
CA TRP A 151 -2.14 9.22 -18.71
C TRP A 151 -3.47 8.48 -18.91
N PRO A 152 -3.51 7.15 -18.68
CA PRO A 152 -4.78 6.45 -18.47
C PRO A 152 -5.59 7.15 -17.38
N GLN A 153 -6.86 7.45 -17.67
CA GLN A 153 -7.68 8.33 -16.83
C GLN A 153 -8.29 7.57 -15.65
N ILE A 154 -7.75 7.80 -14.46
CA ILE A 154 -8.23 7.23 -13.20
C ILE A 154 -8.17 8.27 -12.09
N MET A 155 -9.14 8.24 -11.16
CA MET A 155 -9.10 9.11 -10.00
C MET A 155 -8.00 8.63 -9.05
N ARG A 156 -6.96 9.44 -8.83
CA ARG A 156 -5.99 9.20 -7.77
C ARG A 156 -6.57 9.72 -6.46
N VAL A 157 -6.53 8.87 -5.45
CA VAL A 157 -7.02 9.19 -4.11
C VAL A 157 -5.83 9.12 -3.15
N GLN A 158 -5.53 10.21 -2.45
CA GLN A 158 -4.37 10.33 -1.55
C GLN A 158 -4.79 10.56 -0.09
N PRO A 159 -5.21 9.52 0.66
CA PRO A 159 -5.78 9.71 2.00
C PRO A 159 -4.81 10.28 3.04
N ILE A 160 -3.51 10.05 2.84
CA ILE A 160 -2.42 10.47 3.74
C ILE A 160 -1.60 11.60 3.14
N LEU A 161 -2.15 12.36 2.19
CA LEU A 161 -1.42 13.40 1.46
C LEU A 161 -0.71 14.39 2.41
N ASP A 162 -1.36 14.78 3.50
CA ASP A 162 -0.83 15.75 4.46
C ASP A 162 -0.13 15.13 5.66
N TRP A 163 0.18 13.83 5.64
CA TRP A 163 0.94 13.19 6.71
C TRP A 163 2.43 13.50 6.55
N SER A 164 3.08 13.81 7.66
CA SER A 164 4.53 13.98 7.76
C SER A 164 5.26 12.64 7.87
N TYR A 165 6.59 12.65 7.68
CA TYR A 165 7.41 11.45 7.90
C TYR A 165 7.28 10.90 9.32
N ALA A 166 7.26 11.80 10.31
CA ALA A 166 7.12 11.44 11.72
C ALA A 166 5.76 10.77 12.01
N GLU A 167 4.66 11.28 11.44
CA GLU A 167 3.33 10.68 11.63
C GLU A 167 3.22 9.26 11.04
N ILE A 168 3.86 9.01 9.89
CA ILE A 168 3.93 7.66 9.30
C ILE A 168 4.56 6.68 10.28
N TRP A 169 5.73 7.01 10.83
CA TRP A 169 6.41 6.12 11.78
C TRP A 169 5.71 6.03 13.13
N ALA A 170 5.21 7.14 13.66
CA ALA A 170 4.46 7.14 14.91
C ALA A 170 3.23 6.23 14.81
N PHE A 171 2.52 6.27 13.68
CA PHE A 171 1.40 5.35 13.43
C PHE A 171 1.86 3.89 13.40
N LEU A 172 2.81 3.54 12.53
CA LEU A 172 3.31 2.17 12.39
C LEU A 172 3.81 1.59 13.73
N GLN A 173 4.53 2.38 14.51
CA GLN A 173 5.07 1.96 15.82
C GLN A 173 3.96 1.82 16.87
N SER A 174 3.08 2.80 16.99
CA SER A 174 2.00 2.78 18.00
C SER A 174 1.02 1.62 17.80
N ARG A 175 0.87 1.16 16.55
CA ARG A 175 0.03 0.04 16.16
C ARG A 175 0.76 -1.29 16.04
N GLN A 176 2.09 -1.29 16.26
CA GLN A 176 2.95 -2.44 16.04
C GLN A 176 2.74 -3.08 14.65
N THR A 177 2.45 -2.24 13.65
CA THR A 177 2.19 -2.68 12.28
C THR A 177 3.46 -3.23 11.65
N PRO A 178 3.46 -4.46 11.11
CA PRO A 178 4.61 -4.98 10.37
C PRO A 178 4.98 -4.08 9.18
N PHE A 179 6.28 -3.92 8.93
CA PHE A 179 6.81 -3.17 7.79
C PHE A 179 8.06 -3.87 7.24
N CYS A 180 8.45 -3.53 6.00
CA CYS A 180 9.62 -4.10 5.34
C CYS A 180 10.90 -3.93 6.19
N ALA A 181 11.65 -5.02 6.39
CA ALA A 181 12.80 -5.07 7.29
C ALA A 181 13.94 -4.09 6.92
N LEU A 182 14.03 -3.65 5.66
CA LEU A 182 15.03 -2.67 5.22
C LEU A 182 14.94 -1.35 5.99
N TYR A 183 13.75 -0.97 6.45
CA TYR A 183 13.59 0.23 7.26
C TYR A 183 14.32 0.15 8.60
N ALA A 184 14.43 -1.04 9.21
CA ALA A 184 15.25 -1.23 10.41
C ALA A 184 16.76 -1.14 10.12
N SER A 185 17.15 -1.37 8.87
CA SER A 185 18.54 -1.28 8.38
C SER A 185 18.93 0.10 7.84
N GLY A 186 18.13 1.13 8.14
CA GLY A 186 18.43 2.53 7.82
C GLY A 186 18.03 2.99 6.42
N TYR A 187 17.28 2.18 5.66
CA TYR A 187 16.65 2.65 4.44
C TYR A 187 15.45 3.53 4.78
N THR A 188 15.32 4.71 4.19
CA THR A 188 14.21 5.64 4.49
C THR A 188 13.22 5.79 3.33
N SER A 189 13.63 5.39 2.13
CA SER A 189 12.84 5.44 0.89
C SER A 189 13.25 4.29 -0.02
N LEU A 190 12.30 3.42 -0.42
CA LEU A 190 12.59 2.17 -1.13
C LEU A 190 12.35 2.31 -2.65
N GLY A 191 13.38 2.02 -3.43
CA GLY A 191 13.35 1.89 -4.89
C GLY A 191 13.76 0.47 -5.30
N GLY A 192 14.51 0.35 -6.40
CA GLY A 192 15.18 -0.89 -6.77
C GLY A 192 16.58 -1.00 -6.14
N ILE A 193 17.18 -2.19 -6.20
CA ILE A 193 18.52 -2.46 -5.66
C ILE A 193 19.56 -1.48 -6.22
N ASP A 194 19.51 -1.21 -7.52
CA ASP A 194 20.55 -0.41 -8.20
C ASP A 194 20.48 1.09 -7.91
N ASN A 195 19.38 1.57 -7.33
CA ASN A 195 19.15 3.00 -7.11
C ASN A 195 18.78 3.35 -5.67
N THR A 196 18.98 2.42 -4.73
CA THR A 196 18.63 2.65 -3.33
C THR A 196 19.74 2.17 -2.40
N VAL A 197 20.18 3.06 -1.52
CA VAL A 197 21.14 2.76 -0.44
C VAL A 197 20.57 3.18 0.92
N PRO A 198 21.11 2.67 2.05
CA PRO A 198 20.75 3.19 3.38
C PRO A 198 21.00 4.69 3.48
N ASN A 199 20.17 5.38 4.25
CA ASN A 199 20.24 6.84 4.34
C ASN A 199 21.55 7.28 5.03
N PRO A 200 22.39 8.11 4.37
CA PRO A 200 23.65 8.55 4.95
C PRO A 200 23.50 9.34 6.26
N ALA A 201 22.37 10.02 6.48
CA ALA A 201 22.08 10.76 7.71
C ALA A 201 21.84 9.83 8.93
N LEU A 202 21.57 8.55 8.69
CA LEU A 202 21.39 7.54 9.74
C LEU A 202 22.66 6.76 10.05
N ARG A 203 23.78 7.03 9.37
CA ARG A 203 25.02 6.29 9.58
C ARG A 203 25.57 6.51 10.99
N ILE A 204 25.84 5.42 11.71
CA ILE A 204 26.38 5.47 13.08
C ILE A 204 27.87 5.82 13.01
N SER A 205 28.26 6.96 13.58
CA SER A 205 29.68 7.31 13.69
C SER A 205 30.27 6.71 14.96
N VAL A 206 31.18 5.75 14.81
CA VAL A 206 32.00 5.24 15.93
C VAL A 206 33.37 5.91 15.85
N ARG A 207 33.81 6.57 16.93
CA ARG A 207 35.08 7.33 16.93
C ARG A 207 36.23 6.47 16.39
N GLY A 208 36.82 6.90 15.28
CA GLY A 208 38.01 6.30 14.67
C GLY A 208 37.77 5.15 13.69
N LEU A 209 36.52 4.74 13.43
CA LEU A 209 36.21 3.64 12.50
C LEU A 209 35.08 4.01 11.54
N ALA A 210 35.26 3.68 10.25
CA ALA A 210 34.17 3.71 9.29
C ALA A 210 33.17 2.60 9.61
N SER A 211 32.06 2.93 10.27
CA SER A 211 30.97 1.98 10.51
C SER A 211 30.11 1.80 9.26
N ARG A 212 29.70 0.56 9.01
CA ARG A 212 28.67 0.20 8.02
C ARG A 212 27.29 0.05 8.66
N GLN A 213 27.13 0.42 9.93
CA GLN A 213 25.87 0.33 10.65
C GLN A 213 25.08 1.63 10.53
N PHE A 214 23.76 1.48 10.42
CA PHE A 214 22.81 2.57 10.30
C PHE A 214 21.76 2.45 11.40
N ARG A 215 21.32 3.61 11.91
CA ARG A 215 20.13 3.72 12.75
C ARG A 215 18.89 3.42 11.90
N PRO A 216 17.79 2.94 12.51
CA PRO A 216 16.58 2.64 11.79
C PRO A 216 15.89 3.90 11.24
N ALA A 217 15.03 3.71 10.24
CA ALA A 217 14.40 4.78 9.46
C ALA A 217 13.60 5.78 10.31
N TRP A 218 12.89 5.30 11.34
CA TRP A 218 12.10 6.15 12.24
C TRP A 218 12.93 7.08 13.12
N GLU A 219 14.26 6.96 13.10
CA GLU A 219 15.17 7.89 13.80
C GLU A 219 15.72 9.00 12.88
N LEU A 220 15.20 9.12 11.65
CA LEU A 220 15.52 10.24 10.77
C LEU A 220 14.79 11.50 11.27
N GLU A 221 15.55 12.52 11.66
CA GLU A 221 15.02 13.76 12.22
C GLU A 221 14.59 14.76 11.14
N ASP A 222 15.38 14.88 10.06
CA ASP A 222 15.10 15.77 8.93
C ASP A 222 14.41 15.00 7.80
N GLU A 223 13.09 15.21 7.65
CA GLU A 223 12.30 14.55 6.61
C GLU A 223 12.70 14.95 5.18
N HIS A 224 13.35 16.10 4.98
CA HIS A 224 13.86 16.49 3.67
C HIS A 224 14.98 15.56 3.18
N LEU A 225 15.63 14.85 4.10
CA LEU A 225 16.64 13.84 3.81
C LEU A 225 16.05 12.46 3.58
N GLU A 226 14.73 12.28 3.60
CA GLU A 226 14.09 10.97 3.42
C GLU A 226 14.58 10.24 2.16
N ARG A 227 14.86 10.98 1.10
CA ARG A 227 15.32 10.44 -0.19
C ARG A 227 16.82 10.61 -0.41
N ALA A 228 17.61 10.90 0.63
CA ALA A 228 19.07 11.08 0.50
C ALA A 228 19.83 9.80 0.09
N GLY A 229 19.19 8.63 0.18
CA GLY A 229 19.71 7.36 -0.34
C GLY A 229 19.15 6.95 -1.71
N ARG A 230 18.64 7.90 -2.50
CA ARG A 230 17.95 7.71 -3.79
C ARG A 230 18.43 8.69 -4.85
#